data_AF-A0A7J8WS06-F1
#
_entry.id   AF-A0A7J8WS06-F1
#
_cell.length_a   1.000
_cell.length_b   1.000
_cell.length_c   1.000
_cell.angle_alpha   90.00
_cell.angle_beta   90.00
_cell.angle_gamma   90.00
#
_symmetry.space_group_name_H-M   'P 1'
#
loop_
_entity.id
_entity.type
_entity.pdbx_description
1 polymer ?
#
loop_
_entity_poly.entity_id
_entity_poly.type
_entity_poly.pdbx_seq_one_letter_code
_entity_poly.pdbx_strand_id
1 'polypeptide(L)' 'CSFYPTNSLAHSLLLLWGPEAQGDFTRRCQLGGLWTFVALHDAFGLIGFMLRQFELA' A
#
# COMPACT_ATOMS: atom_id res chain seq x y z
N CYS A 1 -2.23 8.37 16.29
CA CYS A 1 -2.37 7.51 15.10
C CYS A 1 -2.67 8.39 13.90
N SER A 2 -1.68 8.71 13.08
CA SER A 2 -1.90 9.51 11.85
C SER A 2 -2.22 8.54 10.71
N PHE A 3 -3.30 8.77 9.97
CA PHE A 3 -3.76 7.89 8.89
C PHE A 3 -2.92 7.97 7.61
N TYR A 4 -2.12 9.04 7.47
CA TYR A 4 -1.29 9.30 6.30
C TYR A 4 0.19 9.12 6.63
N PRO A 5 0.99 8.60 5.69
CA PRO A 5 2.44 8.53 5.86
C PRO A 5 2.98 9.95 6.09
N THR A 6 3.93 10.08 7.02
CA THR A 6 4.63 11.34 7.29
C THR A 6 5.19 11.89 5.98
N ASN A 7 5.15 13.20 5.75
CA ASN A 7 5.56 13.83 4.48
C ASN A 7 6.99 13.43 4.02
N SER A 8 7.87 13.06 4.95
CA SER A 8 9.21 12.53 4.67
C SER A 8 9.25 11.14 4.01
N LEU A 9 8.14 10.41 4.02
CA LEU A 9 8.00 9.02 3.55
C LEU A 9 6.98 8.88 2.41
N ALA A 10 6.43 9.98 1.90
CA ALA A 10 5.24 9.98 1.02
C ALA A 10 5.38 9.13 -0.25
N HIS A 11 6.58 9.04 -0.83
CA HIS A 11 6.87 8.20 -2.00
C HIS A 11 7.55 6.86 -1.66
N SER A 12 7.85 6.59 -0.39
CA SER A 12 8.39 5.28 -0.02
C SER A 12 7.26 4.26 0.02
N LEU A 13 7.51 3.10 -0.60
CA LEU A 13 6.50 2.07 -0.80
C LEU A 13 6.04 1.43 0.54
N LEU A 14 6.77 1.66 1.65
CA LEU A 14 6.42 1.22 3.01
C LEU A 14 5.99 -0.25 3.06
N LEU A 15 6.73 -1.07 2.32
CA LEU A 15 6.55 -2.51 2.29
C LEU A 15 6.91 -3.06 3.68
N LEU A 16 6.18 -4.09 4.14
CA LEU A 16 6.42 -4.70 5.45
C LEU A 16 7.87 -5.20 5.59
N TRP A 17 8.45 -5.69 4.49
CA TRP A 17 9.84 -6.14 4.41
C TRP A 17 10.82 -5.02 4.02
N GLY A 18 10.35 -3.79 3.84
CA GLY A 18 11.18 -2.64 3.51
C GLY A 18 12.06 -2.20 4.69
N PRO A 19 13.16 -1.46 4.44
CA PRO A 19 14.04 -0.94 5.48
C PRO A 19 13.31 -0.02 6.49
N GLU A 20 12.13 0.49 6.15
CA GLU A 20 11.30 1.36 6.98
C GLU A 20 10.55 0.60 8.07
N ALA A 21 10.09 -0.62 7.80
CA ALA A 21 9.36 -1.46 8.74
C ALA A 21 10.19 -2.62 9.30
N GLN A 22 11.25 -3.06 8.60
CA GLN A 22 12.15 -4.15 9.00
C GLN A 22 11.41 -5.44 9.44
N GLY A 23 10.26 -5.72 8.84
CA GLY A 23 9.41 -6.87 9.20
C GLY A 23 8.50 -6.66 10.41
N ASP A 24 8.61 -5.51 11.10
CA ASP A 24 7.76 -5.18 12.24
C ASP A 24 6.41 -4.60 11.76
N PHE A 25 5.35 -5.38 11.99
CA PHE A 25 3.98 -5.02 11.64
C PHE A 25 3.46 -3.80 12.40
N THR A 26 3.84 -3.64 13.67
CA THR A 26 3.42 -2.50 14.50
C THR A 26 4.06 -1.22 14.00
N ARG A 27 5.35 -1.28 13.66
CA ARG A 27 6.09 -0.16 13.07
C ARG A 27 5.53 0.25 11.70
N ARG A 28 5.17 -0.71 10.85
CA ARG A 28 4.50 -0.43 9.57
C ARG A 28 3.17 0.29 9.76
N CYS A 29 2.37 -0.13 10.74
CA CYS A 29 1.09 0.50 11.04
C CYS A 29 1.26 1.95 11.52
N GLN A 30 2.25 2.21 12.37
CA GLN A 30 2.56 3.56 12.88
C GLN A 30 3.11 4.52 11.81
N LEU A 31 3.82 3.98 10.81
CA LEU A 31 4.38 4.76 9.69
C LEU A 31 3.38 5.01 8.55
N GLY A 32 2.12 4.54 8.68
CA GLY A 32 1.11 4.68 7.62
C GLY A 32 1.23 3.65 6.51
N GLY A 33 1.95 2.54 6.70
CA GLY A 33 2.08 1.47 5.70
C GLY A 33 0.79 0.69 5.41
N LEU A 34 -0.28 0.91 6.18
CA LEU A 34 -1.62 0.43 5.83
C LEU A 34 -2.17 1.18 4.60
N TRP A 35 -1.88 2.48 4.49
CA TRP A 35 -2.31 3.32 3.37
C TRP A 35 -1.65 2.88 2.07
N THR A 36 -0.32 2.66 2.08
CA THR A 36 0.38 2.16 0.88
C THR A 36 -0.08 0.75 0.49
N PHE A 37 -0.43 -0.10 1.46
CA PHE A 37 -1.02 -1.42 1.18
C PHE A 37 -2.35 -1.33 0.45
N VAL A 38 -3.27 -0.53 0.98
CA VAL A 38 -4.61 -0.36 0.41
C VAL A 38 -4.53 0.31 -0.96
N ALA A 39 -3.75 1.38 -1.09
CA ALA A 39 -3.60 2.10 -2.36
C ALA A 39 -3.00 1.21 -3.47
N LEU A 40 -1.97 0.41 -3.15
CA LEU A 40 -1.40 -0.54 -4.11
C LEU A 40 -2.40 -1.63 -4.48
N HIS A 41 -3.04 -2.25 -3.49
CA HIS A 41 -3.98 -3.35 -3.74
C HIS A 41 -5.22 -2.88 -4.51
N ASP A 42 -5.76 -1.71 -4.20
CA ASP A 42 -6.88 -1.10 -4.91
C ASP A 42 -6.55 -0.83 -6.39
N ALA A 43 -5.37 -0.25 -6.68
CA ALA A 43 -4.91 -0.04 -8.05
C ALA A 43 -4.78 -1.36 -8.84
N PHE A 44 -4.19 -2.39 -8.24
CA PHE A 44 -4.12 -3.72 -8.87
C PHE A 44 -5.50 -4.38 -9.03
N GLY A 45 -6.40 -4.18 -8.06
CA GLY A 45 -7.78 -4.67 -8.10
C GLY A 45 -8.59 -4.03 -9.22
N LEU A 46 -8.48 -2.72 -9.41
CA LEU A 46 -9.11 -1.98 -10.51
C LEU A 46 -8.59 -2.44 -11.87
N ILE A 47 -7.26 -2.62 -12.02
CA ILE A 47 -6.68 -3.14 -13.26
C ILE A 47 -7.21 -4.55 -13.55
N GLY A 48 -7.22 -5.45 -12.56
CA GLY A 48 -7.76 -6.80 -12.70
C GLY A 48 -9.25 -6.82 -13.03
N PHE A 49 -10.03 -5.91 -12.43
CA PHE A 49 -11.45 -5.77 -12.73
C PHE A 49 -11.69 -5.34 -14.18
N MET A 50 -10.96 -4.32 -14.66
CA MET A 50 -11.05 -3.87 -16.04
C MET A 50 -10.63 -4.98 -17.02
N LEU A 51 -9.53 -5.68 -16.74
CA LEU A 51 -9.10 -6.84 -17.54
C LEU A 51 -10.16 -7.95 -17.57
N ARG A 52 -10.82 -8.23 -16.44
CA ARG A 52 -11.91 -9.22 -16.38
C ARG A 52 -13.15 -8.77 -17.17
N GLN A 53 -13.43 -7.47 -17.22
CA GLN A 53 -14.51 -6.95 -18.07
C GLN A 53 -14.18 -7.12 -19.56
N PHE A 54 -12.92 -6.90 -19.98
CA PHE A 54 -12.48 -7.14 -21.36
C PHE A 54 -12.49 -8.63 -21.75
N GLU A 55 -12.18 -9.54 -20.82
CA GLU A 55 -12.24 -10.98 -21.06
C GLU A 55 -13.69 -11.49 -21.25
N LEU A 56 -14.66 -10.83 -20.59
CA LEU A 56 -16.08 -11.21 -20.63
C LEU A 56 -16.90 -10.47 -21.70
N ALA A 57 -16.30 -9.52 -22.42
CA ALA A 57 -16.93 -8.74 -23.49
C ALA A 57 -16.62 -9.34 -24.87
#